data_AF-A0A9X1DQ04-F1
#
_entry.id   AF-A0A9X1DQ04-F1
#
_cell.length_a   1.000
_cell.length_b   1.000
_cell.length_c   1.000
_cell.angle_alpha   90.00
_cell.angle_beta   90.00
_cell.angle_gamma   90.00
#
_symmetry.space_group_name_H-M   'P 1'
#
loop_
_entity.id
_entity.type
_entity.pdbx_description
1 polymer ?
#
loop_
_entity_poly.entity_id
_entity_poly.type
_entity_poly.pdbx_seq_one_letter_code
_entity_poly.pdbx_strand_id
1 'polypeptide(L)'
;MLFHIIVGFIFPWLLGAYLVKNQTKLFIIFYPIGVATSILVNEIGFNYFWKMDIVFQESSLTGIPYDLGLYPILGCLFICVIHYKKMPILITFLVFTLVTTFGEYILVCLEKIVYRNEWNIIWTGVSYLFAYSIYYVYYKLVRKFILLN
;
A
#
# COMPACT_ATOMS: atom_id res chain seq x y z
N MET A 1 5.63 -5.39 -17.16
CA MET A 1 4.27 -4.76 -17.22
C MET A 1 3.09 -5.69 -16.93
N LEU A 2 2.76 -6.71 -17.75
CA LEU A 2 1.57 -7.56 -17.52
C LEU A 2 1.55 -8.18 -16.11
N PHE A 3 2.71 -8.66 -15.66
CA PHE A 3 2.91 -9.15 -14.29
C PHE A 3 2.49 -8.12 -13.23
N HIS A 4 2.92 -6.86 -13.35
CA HIS A 4 2.59 -5.78 -12.43
C HIS A 4 1.10 -5.42 -12.47
N ILE A 5 0.45 -5.50 -13.63
CA ILE A 5 -1.01 -5.30 -13.74
C ILE A 5 -1.75 -6.40 -12.98
N ILE A 6 -1.35 -7.67 -13.16
CA ILE A 6 -2.02 -8.78 -12.50
C ILE A 6 -1.84 -8.71 -10.98
N VAL A 7 -0.59 -8.56 -10.52
CA VAL A 7 -0.23 -8.61 -9.10
C VAL A 7 -0.57 -7.31 -8.38
N GLY A 8 -0.29 -6.16 -9.00
CA GLY A 8 -0.48 -4.84 -8.42
C GLY A 8 -1.92 -4.35 -8.50
N PHE A 9 -2.69 -4.75 -9.52
CA PHE A 9 -4.04 -4.23 -9.75
C PHE A 9 -5.12 -5.32 -9.67
N ILE A 10 -5.10 -6.31 -10.58
CA ILE A 10 -6.22 -7.26 -10.74
C ILE A 10 -6.47 -8.07 -9.46
N PHE A 11 -5.43 -8.71 -8.90
CA PHE A 11 -5.56 -9.51 -7.69
C PHE A 11 -6.00 -8.68 -6.47
N PRO A 12 -5.38 -7.52 -6.18
CA PRO A 12 -5.85 -6.64 -5.11
C PRO A 12 -7.31 -6.22 -5.27
N TRP A 13 -7.74 -5.90 -6.50
CA TRP A 13 -9.12 -5.46 -6.76
C TRP A 13 -10.18 -6.53 -6.51
N LEU A 14 -9.83 -7.81 -6.43
CA LEU A 14 -10.76 -8.84 -5.92
C LEU A 14 -11.13 -8.56 -4.46
N LEU A 15 -10.15 -8.18 -3.63
CA LEU A 15 -10.38 -7.72 -2.25
C LEU A 15 -10.99 -6.32 -2.22
N GLY A 16 -10.60 -5.45 -3.16
CA GLY A 16 -11.20 -4.12 -3.36
C GLY A 16 -12.71 -4.21 -3.58
N ALA A 17 -13.17 -5.07 -4.48
CA ALA A 17 -14.59 -5.28 -4.75
C ALA A 17 -15.34 -5.79 -3.50
N TYR A 18 -14.73 -6.70 -2.74
CA TYR A 18 -15.27 -7.12 -1.45
C TYR A 18 -15.42 -5.95 -0.47
N LEU A 19 -14.41 -5.07 -0.38
CA LEU A 19 -14.45 -3.89 0.49
C LEU A 19 -15.47 -2.86 0.03
N VAL A 20 -15.58 -2.60 -1.27
CA VAL A 20 -16.58 -1.70 -1.85
C VAL A 20 -17.99 -2.18 -1.51
N LYS A 21 -18.23 -3.49 -1.57
CA LYS A 21 -19.55 -4.07 -1.26
C LYS A 21 -19.88 -4.08 0.23
N ASN A 22 -18.93 -4.47 1.08
CA ASN A 22 -19.21 -4.75 2.50
C ASN A 22 -18.81 -3.62 3.45
N GLN A 23 -17.87 -2.76 3.05
CA GLN A 23 -17.26 -1.71 3.88
C GLN A 23 -17.18 -0.38 3.11
N THR A 24 -18.22 -0.08 2.31
CA THR A 24 -18.27 1.02 1.34
C THR A 24 -17.85 2.36 1.93
N LYS A 25 -18.36 2.69 3.12
CA LYS A 25 -18.09 3.98 3.78
C LYS A 25 -16.60 4.17 4.10
N LEU A 26 -15.97 3.16 4.71
CA LEU A 26 -14.51 3.21 4.94
C LEU A 26 -13.76 3.22 3.61
N PHE A 27 -14.15 2.41 2.64
CA PHE A 27 -13.47 2.37 1.35
C PHE A 27 -13.45 3.76 0.69
N ILE A 28 -14.60 4.44 0.58
CA ILE A 28 -14.69 5.78 -0.02
C ILE A 28 -13.83 6.81 0.72
N ILE A 29 -13.78 6.73 2.05
CA ILE A 29 -13.02 7.69 2.88
C ILE A 29 -11.51 7.45 2.78
N PHE A 30 -11.06 6.18 2.79
CA PHE A 30 -9.65 5.82 2.95
C PHE A 30 -8.93 5.45 1.65
N TYR A 31 -9.65 5.08 0.58
CA TYR A 31 -9.02 4.77 -0.70
C TYR A 31 -8.26 5.97 -1.29
N PRO A 32 -8.81 7.21 -1.33
CA PRO A 32 -8.11 8.35 -1.92
C PRO A 32 -6.81 8.73 -1.21
N ILE A 33 -6.80 8.74 0.13
CA ILE A 33 -5.56 8.99 0.90
C ILE A 33 -4.53 7.89 0.67
N GLY A 34 -5.00 6.66 0.40
CA GLY A 34 -4.16 5.55 0.01
C GLY A 34 -3.42 5.74 -1.28
N VAL A 35 -4.17 6.11 -2.33
CA VAL A 35 -3.62 6.41 -3.65
C VAL A 35 -2.60 7.56 -3.52
N ALA A 36 -2.97 8.64 -2.82
CA ALA A 36 -2.09 9.79 -2.62
C ALA A 36 -0.80 9.42 -1.87
N THR A 37 -0.90 8.62 -0.80
CA THR A 37 0.26 8.16 -0.03
C THR A 37 1.16 7.26 -0.87
N SER A 38 0.56 6.36 -1.64
CA SER A 38 1.29 5.44 -2.49
C SER A 38 2.08 6.17 -3.57
N ILE A 39 1.42 7.06 -4.32
CA ILE A 39 2.07 7.88 -5.35
C ILE A 39 3.21 8.70 -4.74
N LEU A 40 3.00 9.32 -3.57
CA LEU A 40 4.04 10.11 -2.91
C LEU A 40 5.29 9.26 -2.58
N VAL A 41 5.09 8.11 -1.94
CA VAL A 41 6.20 7.23 -1.54
C VAL A 41 6.89 6.64 -2.78
N ASN A 42 6.12 6.22 -3.78
CA ASN A 42 6.67 5.65 -5.01
C ASN A 42 7.39 6.68 -5.87
N GLU A 43 6.92 7.92 -5.96
CA GLU A 43 7.66 8.97 -6.67
C GLU A 43 9.01 9.24 -6.02
N ILE A 44 9.08 9.36 -4.69
CA ILE A 44 10.35 9.47 -3.98
C ILE A 44 11.22 8.23 -4.24
N GLY A 45 10.61 7.04 -4.15
CA GLY A 45 11.27 5.78 -4.40
C GLY A 45 11.86 5.61 -5.79
N PHE A 46 11.08 5.90 -6.83
CA PHE A 46 11.53 5.75 -8.22
C PHE A 46 12.59 6.77 -8.60
N ASN A 47 12.56 7.96 -8.01
CA ASN A 47 13.60 8.95 -8.24
C ASN A 47 14.91 8.58 -7.54
N TYR A 48 14.87 7.99 -6.33
CA TYR A 48 16.07 7.83 -5.49
C TYR A 48 16.44 6.38 -5.14
N PHE A 49 15.51 5.47 -4.93
CA PHE A 49 15.77 4.26 -4.14
C PHE A 49 15.48 2.92 -4.84
N TRP A 50 14.52 2.84 -5.77
CA TRP A 50 14.20 1.57 -6.45
C TRP A 50 13.73 1.77 -7.89
N LYS A 51 13.86 0.73 -8.73
CA LYS A 51 13.24 0.65 -10.08
C LYS A 51 12.40 -0.60 -10.16
N MET A 52 11.27 -0.51 -10.85
CA MET A 52 10.54 -1.68 -11.34
C MET A 52 10.97 -1.99 -12.76
N ASP A 53 11.05 -3.29 -13.13
CA ASP A 53 11.37 -3.84 -14.47
C ASP A 53 12.31 -2.93 -15.33
N ILE A 54 13.60 -3.28 -15.46
CA ILE A 54 14.64 -2.46 -16.16
C ILE A 54 14.28 -2.13 -17.63
N VAL A 55 13.33 -2.85 -18.23
CA VAL A 55 12.90 -2.69 -19.64
C VAL A 55 12.09 -1.40 -19.86
N PHE A 56 11.45 -0.84 -18.84
CA PHE A 56 10.65 0.38 -19.00
C PHE A 56 11.49 1.62 -18.67
N GLN A 57 11.62 2.54 -19.63
CA GLN A 57 12.33 3.80 -19.41
C GLN A 57 11.65 4.68 -18.35
N GLU A 58 10.32 4.61 -18.26
CA GLU A 58 9.50 5.37 -17.32
C GLU A 58 9.11 4.52 -16.10
N SER A 59 9.92 4.56 -15.04
CA SER A 59 9.73 3.75 -13.83
C SER A 59 8.47 4.08 -13.03
N SER A 60 7.94 5.31 -13.15
CA SER A 60 6.69 5.71 -12.49
C SER A 60 5.46 5.01 -13.08
N LEU A 61 5.43 4.84 -14.41
CA LEU A 61 4.32 4.16 -15.10
C LEU A 61 4.18 2.70 -14.68
N THR A 62 5.28 2.03 -14.36
CA THR A 62 5.27 0.66 -13.85
C THR A 62 4.71 0.55 -12.42
N GLY A 63 4.72 1.64 -11.64
CA GLY A 63 4.18 1.70 -10.28
C GLY A 63 2.67 1.87 -10.20
N ILE A 64 2.05 2.49 -11.23
CA ILE A 64 0.62 2.82 -11.27
C ILE A 64 -0.31 1.65 -10.88
N PRO A 65 -0.10 0.40 -11.35
CA PRO A 65 -0.94 -0.73 -10.94
C PRO A 65 -0.99 -0.90 -9.41
N TYR A 66 0.15 -0.72 -8.74
CA TYR A 66 0.25 -0.83 -7.29
C TYR A 66 -0.32 0.39 -6.57
N ASP A 67 -0.10 1.59 -7.12
CA ASP A 67 -0.61 2.86 -6.59
C ASP A 67 -2.14 2.94 -6.59
N LEU A 68 -2.78 2.31 -7.57
CA LEU A 68 -4.24 2.28 -7.70
C LEU A 68 -4.88 0.98 -7.19
N GLY A 69 -4.08 -0.04 -6.92
CA GLY A 69 -4.52 -1.37 -6.50
C GLY A 69 -3.98 -1.74 -5.14
N LEU A 70 -2.85 -2.45 -5.11
CA LEU A 70 -2.30 -3.12 -3.93
C LEU A 70 -2.26 -2.21 -2.70
N TYR A 71 -1.59 -1.07 -2.80
CA TYR A 71 -1.32 -0.20 -1.66
C TYR A 71 -2.58 0.44 -1.07
N PRO A 72 -3.45 1.12 -1.85
CA PRO A 72 -4.68 1.68 -1.29
C PRO A 72 -5.63 0.61 -0.73
N ILE A 73 -5.71 -0.56 -1.35
CA ILE A 73 -6.57 -1.66 -0.90
C ILE A 73 -6.07 -2.24 0.42
N LEU A 74 -4.76 -2.45 0.56
CA LEU A 74 -4.17 -2.90 1.82
C LEU A 74 -4.35 -1.86 2.93
N GLY A 75 -4.23 -0.57 2.63
CA GLY A 75 -4.50 0.47 3.62
C GLY A 75 -5.98 0.55 4.04
N CYS A 76 -6.91 0.32 3.11
CA CYS A 76 -8.33 0.15 3.46
C CYS A 76 -8.55 -1.07 4.36
N LEU A 77 -7.93 -2.21 4.05
CA LEU A 77 -7.98 -3.41 4.90
C LEU A 77 -7.42 -3.15 6.30
N PHE A 78 -6.28 -2.47 6.38
CA PHE A 78 -5.62 -2.08 7.63
C PHE A 78 -6.60 -1.32 8.55
N ILE A 79 -7.30 -0.32 8.01
CA ILE A 79 -8.30 0.43 8.77
C ILE A 79 -9.55 -0.41 9.09
N CYS A 80 -10.02 -1.24 8.16
CA CYS A 80 -11.18 -2.11 8.40
C CYS A 80 -10.95 -3.08 9.57
N VAL A 81 -9.75 -3.65 9.67
CA VAL A 81 -9.40 -4.61 10.73
C VAL A 81 -9.30 -3.91 12.10
N ILE A 82 -8.77 -2.68 12.15
CA ILE A 82 -8.78 -1.86 13.38
C ILE A 82 -10.21 -1.48 13.76
N HIS A 83 -11.00 -1.00 12.80
CA HIS A 83 -12.29 -0.40 13.08
C HIS A 83 -13.38 -1.43 13.38
N TYR A 84 -13.52 -2.47 12.56
CA TYR A 84 -14.60 -3.46 12.69
C TYR A 84 -14.17 -4.72 13.43
N LYS A 85 -12.97 -5.23 13.18
CA LYS A 85 -12.48 -6.46 13.82
C LYS A 85 -11.83 -6.21 15.17
N LYS A 86 -11.66 -4.94 15.56
CA LYS A 86 -11.08 -4.49 16.84
C LYS A 86 -9.72 -5.14 17.14
N MET A 87 -8.97 -5.47 16.09
CA MET A 87 -7.63 -6.03 16.26
C MET A 87 -6.73 -5.00 16.96
N PRO A 88 -5.87 -5.42 17.91
CA PRO A 88 -4.99 -4.50 18.60
C PRO A 88 -4.08 -3.75 17.62
N ILE A 89 -4.01 -2.42 17.77
CA ILE A 89 -3.33 -1.52 16.83
C ILE A 89 -1.90 -1.97 16.56
N LEU A 90 -1.13 -2.31 17.61
CA LEU A 90 0.26 -2.74 17.48
C LEU A 90 0.39 -4.03 16.62
N ILE A 91 -0.52 -4.98 16.82
CA ILE A 91 -0.52 -6.23 16.06
C ILE A 91 -0.91 -5.93 14.60
N THR A 92 -1.87 -5.04 14.35
CA THR A 92 -2.23 -4.66 12.99
C THR A 92 -1.05 -4.01 12.27
N PHE A 93 -0.34 -3.09 12.90
CA PHE A 93 0.87 -2.48 12.33
C PHE A 93 1.92 -3.53 11.99
N LEU A 94 2.21 -4.44 12.92
CA LEU A 94 3.21 -5.49 12.73
C LEU A 94 2.82 -6.40 11.56
N VAL A 95 1.59 -6.93 11.54
CA VAL A 95 1.13 -7.85 10.50
C VAL A 95 1.15 -7.19 9.13
N PHE A 96 0.57 -6.00 8.99
CA PHE A 96 0.48 -5.36 7.69
C PHE A 96 1.86 -4.99 7.16
N THR A 97 2.73 -4.40 7.99
CA THR A 97 4.10 -4.03 7.59
C THR A 97 4.90 -5.26 7.17
N LEU A 98 4.86 -6.35 7.95
CA LEU A 98 5.58 -7.57 7.60
C LEU A 98 5.04 -8.21 6.30
N VAL A 99 3.72 -8.26 6.12
CA VAL A 99 3.11 -8.83 4.91
C VAL A 99 3.45 -8.01 3.66
N THR A 100 3.42 -6.66 3.73
CA THR A 100 3.80 -5.83 2.58
C THR A 100 5.29 -5.94 2.27
N THR A 101 6.13 -5.89 3.31
CA THR A 101 7.59 -6.03 3.17
C THR A 101 7.94 -7.38 2.56
N PHE A 102 7.30 -8.46 3.04
CA PHE A 102 7.51 -9.80 2.49
C PHE A 102 7.03 -9.90 1.03
N GLY A 103 5.88 -9.29 0.70
CA GLY A 103 5.41 -9.21 -0.68
C GLY A 103 6.41 -8.51 -1.60
N GLU A 104 7.01 -7.41 -1.16
CA GLU A 104 8.05 -6.73 -1.93
C GLU A 104 9.34 -7.56 -2.01
N TYR A 105 9.73 -8.24 -0.94
CA TYR A 105 10.88 -9.15 -0.96
C TYR A 105 10.74 -10.22 -2.05
N ILE A 106 9.53 -10.79 -2.22
CA ILE A 106 9.25 -11.72 -3.32
C ILE A 106 9.49 -11.04 -4.68
N LEU A 107 9.05 -9.79 -4.86
CA LEU A 107 9.26 -9.03 -6.10
C LEU A 107 10.75 -8.77 -6.36
N VAL A 108 11.55 -8.51 -5.33
CA VAL A 108 13.01 -8.38 -5.44
C VAL A 108 13.65 -9.69 -5.85
N CYS A 109 13.28 -10.81 -5.24
CA CYS A 109 13.76 -12.15 -5.60
C CYS A 109 13.38 -12.56 -7.04
N LEU A 110 12.28 -12.03 -7.57
CA LEU A 110 11.84 -12.22 -8.96
C LEU A 110 12.46 -11.20 -9.94
N GLU A 111 13.41 -10.37 -9.47
CA GLU A 111 14.06 -9.31 -10.24
C GLU A 111 13.06 -8.28 -10.81
N LYS A 112 11.88 -8.17 -10.20
CA LYS A 112 10.83 -7.20 -10.57
C LYS A 112 11.03 -5.84 -9.95
N ILE A 113 11.77 -5.78 -8.85
CA ILE A 113 12.20 -4.56 -8.19
C ILE A 113 13.70 -4.64 -7.96
N VAL A 114 14.41 -3.57 -8.32
CA VAL A 114 15.86 -3.43 -8.10
C VAL A 114 16.10 -2.22 -7.21
N TYR A 115 16.75 -2.45 -6.07
CA TYR A 115 17.14 -1.39 -5.15
C TYR A 115 18.39 -0.63 -5.63
N ARG A 116 18.49 0.63 -5.20
CA ARG A 116 19.54 1.60 -5.53
C ARG A 116 19.86 2.46 -4.30
N ASN A 117 21.00 3.15 -4.33
CA ASN A 117 21.40 4.11 -3.29
C ASN A 117 21.30 3.53 -1.87
N GLU A 118 21.85 2.32 -1.69
CA GLU A 118 21.89 1.60 -0.40
C GLU A 118 20.53 1.22 0.20
N TRP A 119 19.44 1.44 -0.56
CA TRP A 119 18.12 0.97 -0.19
C TRP A 119 18.13 -0.55 -0.05
N ASN A 120 17.43 -1.04 0.96
CA ASN A 120 17.36 -2.45 1.28
C ASN A 120 15.99 -2.78 1.87
N ILE A 121 15.74 -4.07 2.09
CA ILE A 121 14.43 -4.56 2.53
C ILE A 121 14.00 -4.02 3.91
N ILE A 122 14.96 -3.62 4.77
CA ILE A 122 14.65 -3.02 6.07
C ILE A 122 14.08 -1.62 5.86
N TRP A 123 14.68 -0.82 4.98
CA TRP A 123 14.16 0.51 4.62
C TRP A 123 12.79 0.44 3.94
N THR A 124 12.54 -0.60 3.15
CA THR A 124 11.19 -0.93 2.66
C THR A 124 10.21 -1.17 3.80
N GLY A 125 10.57 -1.94 4.82
CA GLY A 125 9.71 -2.12 6.00
C GLY A 125 9.43 -0.80 6.73
N VAL A 126 10.42 0.08 6.83
CA VAL A 126 10.26 1.42 7.41
C VAL A 126 9.31 2.28 6.56
N SER A 127 9.39 2.24 5.23
CA SER A 127 8.49 3.00 4.36
C SER A 127 7.04 2.53 4.47
N TYR A 128 6.81 1.22 4.58
CA TYR A 128 5.46 0.68 4.83
C TYR A 128 4.92 1.06 6.21
N LEU A 129 5.76 1.01 7.25
CA LEU A 129 5.39 1.48 8.58
C LEU A 129 4.99 2.97 8.57
N PHE A 130 5.75 3.78 7.84
CA PHE A 130 5.43 5.19 7.63
C PHE A 130 4.09 5.37 6.89
N ALA A 131 3.86 4.64 5.80
CA ALA A 131 2.61 4.70 5.05
C ALA A 131 1.39 4.32 5.92
N TYR A 132 1.46 3.22 6.69
CA TYR A 132 0.38 2.85 7.61
C TYR A 132 0.19 3.84 8.76
N SER A 133 1.25 4.55 9.16
CA SER A 133 1.15 5.62 10.14
C SER A 133 0.32 6.80 9.61
N ILE A 134 0.51 7.18 8.35
CA ILE A 134 -0.34 8.19 7.67
C ILE A 134 -1.80 7.75 7.70
N TYR A 135 -2.09 6.50 7.32
CA TYR A 135 -3.44 5.94 7.39
C TYR A 135 -4.05 6.03 8.79
N TYR A 136 -3.28 5.67 9.82
CA TYR A 136 -3.75 5.66 11.19
C TYR A 136 -3.99 7.07 11.74
N VAL A 137 -3.13 8.04 11.40
CA VAL A 137 -3.34 9.45 11.73
C VAL A 137 -4.60 9.97 11.04
N TYR A 138 -4.76 9.69 9.75
CA TYR A 138 -5.97 10.07 9.01
C TYR A 138 -7.21 9.41 9.61
N TYR A 139 -7.13 8.15 10.05
CA TYR A 139 -8.23 7.48 10.74
C TYR A 139 -8.64 8.16 12.03
N LYS A 140 -7.67 8.65 12.83
CA LYS A 140 -7.99 9.46 14.01
C LYS A 140 -8.68 10.78 13.65
N LEU A 141 -8.25 11.44 12.57
CA LEU A 141 -8.88 12.67 12.09
C LEU A 141 -10.32 12.41 11.62
N VAL A 142 -10.51 11.39 10.79
CA VAL A 142 -11.85 10.95 10.34
C VAL A 142 -12.71 10.66 11.56
N ARG A 143 -12.28 9.85 12.53
CA ARG A 143 -13.09 9.58 13.74
C ARG A 143 -13.44 10.82 14.55
N LYS A 144 -12.60 11.86 14.53
CA LYS A 144 -12.82 13.10 15.27
C LYS A 144 -13.80 14.04 14.57
N PHE A 145 -13.72 14.13 13.24
CA PHE A 145 -14.44 15.15 12.46
C PHE A 145 -15.56 14.60 11.57
N ILE A 146 -15.52 13.30 11.27
CA ILE A 146 -16.47 12.58 10.42
C ILE A 146 -17.07 11.44 11.26
N LEU A 147 -18.38 11.46 11.48
CA LEU A 147 -19.05 10.40 12.23
C LEU A 147 -18.93 9.05 11.49
N LEU A 148 -18.00 8.22 11.95
CA LEU A 148 -17.94 6.80 11.66
C LEU A 148 -18.87 6.07 12.65
N ASN A 149 -20.16 5.98 12.30
CA ASN A 149 -21.12 5.09 12.96
C ASN A 149 -20.70 3.63 12.81
#